data_AF-A0A426UUR0-F1
#
_entry.id   AF-A0A426UUR0-F1
#
_cell.length_a   1.000
_cell.length_b   1.000
_cell.length_c   1.000
_cell.angle_alpha   90.00
_cell.angle_beta   90.00
_cell.angle_gamma   90.00
#
_symmetry.space_group_name_H-M   'P 1'
#
loop_
_entity.id
_entity.type
_entity.pdbx_description
1 polymer ?
#
loop_
_entity_poly.entity_id
_entity_poly.type
_entity_poly.pdbx_seq_one_letter_code
_entity_poly.pdbx_strand_id
1 'polypeptide(L)'
;MGGLAVGYLPDRLGAASDFEFEWGGVAFVQRVWETQLPDGAWRVDLQVQAMRGEGLADLDALRAFLAEYHERGDDWKGEPYGEDGVAGEHEVARLLAPGLAVEVRDPFGRVGLHEVKATAASVVKAP
;
A
#
# COMPACT_ATOMS: atom_id res chain seq x y z
N MET A 1 -5.92 -10.55 4.10
CA MET A 1 -4.45 -10.58 4.08
C MET A 1 -3.96 -9.71 5.24
N GLY A 2 -3.06 -10.20 6.11
CA GLY A 2 -2.53 -9.42 7.25
C GLY A 2 -3.56 -8.94 8.29
N GLY A 3 -4.70 -9.63 8.40
CA GLY A 3 -5.85 -9.17 9.19
C GLY A 3 -6.67 -8.04 8.55
N LEU A 4 -6.48 -7.79 7.24
CA LEU A 4 -7.26 -6.84 6.43
C LEU A 4 -8.14 -7.56 5.41
N ALA A 5 -9.30 -6.98 5.12
CA ALA A 5 -10.17 -7.33 4.02
C ALA A 5 -10.10 -6.23 2.94
N VAL A 6 -10.02 -6.64 1.67
CA VAL A 6 -10.00 -5.74 0.51
C VAL A 6 -11.33 -5.90 -0.22
N GLY A 7 -12.18 -4.87 -0.20
CA GLY A 7 -13.54 -4.93 -0.74
C GLY A 7 -13.66 -4.63 -2.24
N TYR A 8 -12.65 -4.00 -2.83
CA TYR A 8 -12.58 -3.63 -4.24
C TYR A 8 -11.21 -3.96 -4.81
N LEU A 9 -11.20 -4.52 -6.01
CA LEU A 9 -10.01 -4.66 -6.84
C LEU A 9 -10.34 -4.21 -8.26
N PRO A 10 -9.41 -3.52 -8.94
CA PRO A 10 -9.55 -3.19 -10.35
C PRO A 10 -9.68 -4.44 -11.21
N ASP A 11 -10.35 -4.30 -12.35
CA ASP A 11 -10.43 -5.39 -13.34
C ASP A 11 -9.06 -5.66 -13.99
N ARG A 12 -8.87 -6.89 -14.49
CA ARG A 12 -7.70 -7.31 -15.30
C ARG A 12 -6.35 -7.26 -14.58
N LEU A 13 -6.35 -7.41 -13.26
CA LEU A 13 -5.13 -7.76 -12.53
C LEU A 13 -4.64 -9.16 -12.93
N GLY A 14 -3.32 -9.34 -12.92
CA GLY A 14 -2.70 -10.63 -13.14
C GLY A 14 -2.82 -11.60 -11.94
N ALA A 15 -1.89 -12.55 -11.86
CA ALA A 15 -1.86 -13.55 -10.80
C ALA A 15 -1.46 -12.92 -9.46
N ALA A 16 -2.07 -13.36 -8.36
CA ALA A 16 -1.78 -12.86 -7.02
C ALA A 16 -0.77 -13.75 -6.29
N SER A 17 0.19 -13.12 -5.61
CA SER A 17 1.17 -13.76 -4.73
C SER A 17 1.25 -13.01 -3.40
N ASP A 18 1.39 -13.76 -2.30
CA ASP A 18 1.51 -13.20 -0.95
C ASP A 18 2.96 -13.31 -0.45
N PHE A 19 3.45 -12.26 0.22
CA PHE A 19 4.79 -12.22 0.83
C PHE A 19 4.75 -11.61 2.22
N GLU A 20 5.69 -12.02 3.07
CA GLU A 20 5.87 -11.48 4.42
C GLU A 20 7.33 -11.08 4.62
N PHE A 21 7.56 -9.93 5.24
CA PHE A 21 8.89 -9.44 5.57
C PHE A 21 8.82 -8.40 6.70
N GLU A 22 9.96 -8.00 7.23
CA GLU A 22 10.07 -6.94 8.24
C GLU A 22 11.09 -5.89 7.78
N TRP A 23 10.79 -4.62 8.04
CA TRP A 23 11.71 -3.51 7.81
C TRP A 23 11.45 -2.38 8.81
N GLY A 24 12.50 -1.81 9.40
CA GLY A 24 12.37 -0.67 10.33
C GLY A 24 11.49 -0.95 11.57
N GLY A 25 11.41 -2.21 12.02
CA GLY A 25 10.53 -2.61 13.12
C GLY A 25 9.04 -2.66 12.76
N VAL A 26 8.71 -2.61 11.46
CA VAL A 26 7.36 -2.80 10.93
C VAL A 26 7.30 -4.13 10.18
N ALA A 27 6.37 -4.99 10.59
CA ALA A 27 6.06 -6.23 9.91
C ALA A 27 5.09 -5.96 8.75
N PHE A 28 5.39 -6.52 7.60
CA PHE A 28 4.62 -6.42 6.38
C PHE A 28 4.01 -7.77 6.03
N VAL A 29 2.71 -7.76 5.71
CA VAL A 29 2.08 -8.80 4.91
C VAL A 29 1.60 -8.12 3.64
N GLN A 30 2.06 -8.57 2.49
CA GLN A 30 1.73 -7.95 1.20
C GLN A 30 1.13 -8.96 0.24
N ARG A 31 0.23 -8.47 -0.60
CA ARG A 31 -0.27 -9.17 -1.78
C ARG A 31 0.09 -8.37 -3.02
N VAL A 32 0.71 -9.03 -3.98
CA VAL A 32 1.14 -8.44 -5.26
C VAL A 32 0.36 -9.13 -6.36
N TRP A 33 -0.20 -8.35 -7.28
CA TRP A 33 -0.78 -8.84 -8.53
C TRP A 33 0.18 -8.56 -9.67
N GLU A 34 0.53 -9.59 -10.43
CA GLU A 34 1.53 -9.50 -11.49
C GLU A 34 1.06 -10.16 -12.79
N THR A 35 1.33 -9.49 -13.91
CA THR A 35 1.09 -10.01 -15.25
C THR A 35 2.42 -10.42 -15.89
N GLN A 36 2.48 -11.65 -16.40
CA GLN A 36 3.58 -12.07 -17.26
C GLN A 36 3.43 -11.46 -18.65
N LEU A 37 4.49 -10.82 -19.13
CA LEU A 37 4.58 -10.20 -20.44
C LEU A 37 4.98 -11.23 -21.52
N PRO A 38 4.75 -10.96 -22.81
CA PRO A 38 5.05 -11.89 -23.90
C PRO A 38 6.52 -12.31 -24.01
N ASP A 39 7.45 -11.51 -23.49
CA ASP A 39 8.89 -11.78 -23.44
C ASP A 39 9.30 -12.64 -22.21
N GLY A 40 8.33 -13.03 -21.37
CA GLY A 40 8.52 -13.82 -20.17
C GLY A 40 8.80 -13.00 -18.91
N ALA A 41 8.98 -11.69 -19.00
CA ALA A 41 9.16 -10.81 -17.85
C ALA A 41 7.87 -10.69 -17.02
N TRP A 42 8.00 -10.42 -15.72
CA TRP A 42 6.87 -10.14 -14.84
C TRP A 42 6.81 -8.65 -14.53
N ARG A 43 5.60 -8.11 -14.49
CA ARG A 43 5.34 -6.73 -14.09
C ARG A 43 4.24 -6.70 -13.04
N VAL A 44 4.47 -5.92 -12.00
CA VAL A 44 3.47 -5.61 -10.97
C VAL A 44 2.37 -4.73 -11.56
N ASP A 45 1.13 -5.16 -11.43
CA ASP A 45 -0.06 -4.37 -11.78
C ASP A 45 -0.61 -3.60 -10.57
N LEU A 46 -0.56 -4.21 -9.37
CA LEU A 46 -1.02 -3.62 -8.11
C LEU A 46 -0.36 -4.32 -6.92
N GLN A 47 -0.11 -3.58 -5.84
CA GLN A 47 0.35 -4.11 -4.57
C GLN A 47 -0.51 -3.56 -3.43
N VAL A 48 -0.87 -4.42 -2.48
CA VAL A 48 -1.50 -4.03 -1.20
C VAL A 48 -0.63 -4.55 -0.07
N GLN A 49 -0.26 -3.68 0.87
CA GLN A 49 0.64 -3.98 1.98
C GLN A 49 -0.03 -3.65 3.31
N ALA A 50 -0.27 -4.65 4.15
CA ALA A 50 -0.62 -4.45 5.54
C ALA A 50 0.67 -4.24 6.35
N MET A 51 0.73 -3.15 7.10
CA MET A 51 1.90 -2.74 7.88
C MET A 51 1.56 -2.71 9.36
N ARG A 52 2.34 -3.38 10.19
CA ARG A 52 2.14 -3.46 11.65
C ARG A 52 3.41 -3.17 12.41
N GLY A 53 3.34 -2.24 13.35
CA GLY A 53 4.46 -1.91 14.23
C GLY A 53 4.13 -0.75 15.14
N GLU A 54 4.68 -0.76 16.36
CA GLU A 54 4.39 0.26 17.39
C GLU A 54 4.74 1.68 16.94
N GLY A 55 5.71 1.83 16.03
CA GLY A 55 6.09 3.11 15.44
C GLY A 55 5.03 3.75 14.55
N LEU A 56 4.02 3.01 14.09
CA LEU A 56 2.92 3.54 13.26
C LEU A 56 1.79 4.11 14.13
N ALA A 57 2.11 5.01 15.07
CA ALA A 57 1.19 5.45 16.11
C ALA A 57 0.10 6.43 15.60
N ASP A 58 0.46 7.28 14.63
CA ASP A 58 -0.39 8.32 14.05
C ASP A 58 -0.01 8.58 12.58
N LEU A 59 -0.73 9.51 11.93
CA LEU A 59 -0.54 9.81 10.51
C LEU A 59 0.83 10.44 10.23
N ASP A 60 1.38 11.24 11.15
CA ASP A 60 2.69 11.84 10.95
C ASP A 60 3.80 10.79 11.08
N ALA A 61 3.67 9.86 12.03
CA ALA A 61 4.57 8.73 12.15
C ALA A 61 4.50 7.80 10.92
N LEU A 62 3.30 7.54 10.39
CA LEU A 62 3.14 6.81 9.12
C LEU A 62 3.83 7.54 7.96
N ARG A 63 3.66 8.86 7.85
CA ARG A 63 4.30 9.66 6.79
C ARG A 63 5.81 9.63 6.89
N ALA A 64 6.37 9.78 8.09
CA ALA A 64 7.81 9.69 8.33
C ALA A 64 8.36 8.31 7.98
N PHE A 65 7.67 7.25 8.41
CA PHE A 65 8.02 5.87 8.08
C PHE A 65 8.03 5.63 6.55
N LEU A 66 6.99 6.08 5.84
CA LEU A 66 6.91 5.91 4.39
C LEU A 66 7.95 6.75 3.64
N ALA A 67 8.31 7.92 4.17
CA ALA A 67 9.39 8.72 3.61
C ALA A 67 10.71 7.94 3.68
N GLU A 68 11.05 7.36 4.84
CA GLU A 68 12.27 6.57 5.00
C GLU A 68 12.22 5.27 4.17
N TYR A 69 11.11 4.52 4.24
CA TYR A 69 10.94 3.23 3.56
C TYR A 69 11.03 3.35 2.03
N HIS A 70 10.51 4.44 1.45
CA HIS A 70 10.58 4.69 0.01
C HIS A 70 11.78 5.55 -0.39
N GLU A 71 12.75 5.75 0.50
CA GLU A 71 13.95 6.57 0.27
C GLU A 71 13.63 7.98 -0.26
N ARG A 72 12.55 8.58 0.25
CA ARG A 72 12.10 9.92 -0.11
C ARG A 72 12.84 10.97 0.70
N GLY A 73 13.01 12.14 0.11
CA GLY A 73 13.54 13.30 0.83
C GLY A 73 12.61 13.77 1.95
N ASP A 74 13.20 14.45 2.94
CA ASP A 74 12.48 14.99 4.11
C ASP A 74 11.38 16.00 3.75
N ASP A 75 11.41 16.54 2.54
CA ASP A 75 10.42 17.46 1.99
C ASP A 75 9.19 16.75 1.39
N TRP A 76 9.24 15.43 1.22
CA TRP A 76 8.08 14.67 0.77
C TRP A 76 6.99 14.68 1.84
N LYS A 77 5.82 15.18 1.46
CA LYS A 77 4.65 15.25 2.35
C LYS A 77 3.49 14.38 1.92
N GLY A 78 3.41 14.06 0.63
CA GLY A 78 2.21 13.55 -0.03
C GLY A 78 1.02 14.51 0.08
N GLU A 79 -0.02 14.26 -0.70
CA GLU A 79 -1.29 14.97 -0.58
C GLU A 79 -2.15 14.33 0.52
N PRO A 80 -2.81 15.11 1.39
CA PRO A 80 -3.76 14.55 2.34
C PRO A 80 -4.85 13.71 1.64
N TYR A 81 -5.15 12.55 2.21
CA TYR A 81 -6.18 11.63 1.71
C TYR A 81 -7.13 11.23 2.84
N GLY A 82 -8.26 11.93 2.93
CA GLY A 82 -9.17 11.83 4.08
C GLY A 82 -8.50 12.36 5.36
N GLU A 83 -8.98 11.89 6.52
CA GLU A 83 -8.43 12.28 7.82
C GLU A 83 -7.21 11.43 8.22
N ASP A 84 -7.15 10.18 7.75
CA ASP A 84 -6.19 9.17 8.21
C ASP A 84 -5.21 8.71 7.12
N GLY A 85 -5.04 9.47 6.05
CA GLY A 85 -4.29 9.00 4.89
C GLY A 85 -3.48 10.05 4.15
N VAL A 86 -2.59 9.53 3.31
CA VAL A 86 -1.73 10.29 2.41
C VAL A 86 -1.71 9.62 1.04
N ALA A 87 -1.79 10.41 -0.01
CA ALA A 87 -1.66 9.99 -1.39
C ALA A 87 -0.37 10.53 -2.01
N GLY A 88 0.36 9.67 -2.72
CA GLY A 88 1.41 10.09 -3.64
C GLY A 88 0.95 10.00 -5.09
N GLU A 89 1.92 9.95 -5.99
CA GLU A 89 1.68 9.87 -7.44
C GLU A 89 1.08 8.51 -7.83
N HIS A 90 1.55 7.43 -7.21
CA HIS A 90 1.23 6.05 -7.59
C HIS A 90 0.72 5.21 -6.42
N GLU A 91 0.48 5.83 -5.27
CA GLU A 91 0.16 5.10 -4.05
C GLU A 91 -0.74 5.89 -3.12
N VAL A 92 -1.43 5.16 -2.26
CA VAL A 92 -2.21 5.70 -1.15
C VAL A 92 -1.90 4.87 0.08
N ALA A 93 -1.56 5.54 1.17
CA ALA A 93 -1.43 4.92 2.48
C ALA A 93 -2.50 5.46 3.43
N ARG A 94 -2.99 4.58 4.31
CA ARG A 94 -3.97 4.90 5.35
C ARG A 94 -3.57 4.28 6.66
N LEU A 95 -3.68 5.05 7.73
CA LEU A 95 -3.68 4.53 9.10
C LEU A 95 -5.07 3.99 9.41
N LEU A 96 -5.17 2.73 9.81
CA LEU A 96 -6.45 2.09 10.16
C LEU A 96 -6.65 2.02 11.68
N ALA A 97 -5.56 2.06 12.43
CA ALA A 97 -5.48 2.26 13.88
C ALA A 97 -4.02 2.54 14.26
N PRO A 98 -3.75 3.05 15.46
CA PRO A 98 -2.41 3.03 16.02
C PRO A 98 -1.80 1.63 15.91
N GLY A 99 -0.64 1.56 15.26
CA GLY A 99 0.12 0.34 15.00
C GLY A 99 -0.33 -0.49 13.79
N LEU A 100 -1.31 -0.03 13.01
CA LEU A 100 -1.82 -0.72 11.82
C LEU A 100 -2.12 0.26 10.68
N ALA A 101 -1.40 0.11 9.59
CA ALA A 101 -1.62 0.85 8.36
C ALA A 101 -1.79 -0.09 7.15
N VAL A 102 -2.30 0.47 6.06
CA VAL A 102 -2.28 -0.16 4.73
C VAL A 102 -1.65 0.81 3.74
N GLU A 103 -0.89 0.27 2.80
CA GLU A 103 -0.46 0.97 1.60
C GLU A 103 -0.93 0.21 0.36
N VAL A 104 -1.50 0.93 -0.60
CA VAL A 104 -1.87 0.42 -1.92
C VAL A 104 -1.03 1.14 -2.96
N ARG A 105 -0.37 0.40 -3.84
CA ARG A 105 0.59 0.93 -4.82
C ARG A 105 0.30 0.41 -6.22
N ASP A 106 0.54 1.26 -7.20
CA ASP A 106 0.60 0.97 -8.62
C ASP A 106 1.97 1.40 -9.17
N PRO A 107 3.05 0.63 -8.91
CA PRO A 107 4.42 1.08 -9.16
C PRO A 107 4.73 1.44 -10.61
N PHE A 108 3.92 0.96 -11.56
CA PHE A 108 4.11 1.15 -12.99
C PHE A 108 2.97 1.92 -13.66
N GLY A 109 2.06 2.54 -12.88
CA GLY A 109 0.94 3.33 -13.40
C GLY A 109 -0.03 2.53 -14.27
N ARG A 110 -0.20 1.23 -13.98
CA ARG A 110 -0.99 0.30 -14.79
C ARG A 110 -2.49 0.50 -14.63
N VAL A 111 -2.96 0.68 -13.40
CA VAL A 111 -4.39 0.84 -13.06
C VAL A 111 -4.73 2.32 -12.87
N GLY A 112 -3.75 3.14 -12.49
CA GLY A 112 -3.88 4.57 -12.28
C GLY A 112 -4.37 4.93 -10.88
N LEU A 113 -4.11 6.18 -10.48
CA LEU A 113 -4.35 6.66 -9.12
C LEU A 113 -5.83 6.57 -8.68
N HIS A 114 -6.78 6.68 -9.61
CA HIS A 114 -8.21 6.50 -9.32
C HIS A 114 -8.48 5.10 -8.73
N GLU A 115 -7.94 4.07 -9.37
CA GLU A 115 -8.10 2.67 -8.99
C GLU A 115 -7.36 2.35 -7.69
N VAL A 116 -6.19 2.95 -7.48
CA VAL A 116 -5.44 2.88 -6.22
C VAL A 116 -6.27 3.47 -5.07
N LYS A 117 -6.85 4.67 -5.26
CA LYS A 117 -7.71 5.33 -4.26
C LYS A 117 -8.96 4.50 -3.96
N ALA A 118 -9.62 3.95 -4.99
CA ALA A 118 -10.79 3.10 -4.81
C ALA A 118 -10.47 1.82 -4.02
N THR A 119 -9.35 1.17 -4.35
CA THR A 119 -8.85 -0.02 -3.63
C THR A 119 -8.56 0.34 -2.17
N ALA A 120 -7.78 1.40 -1.91
CA ALA A 120 -7.42 1.83 -0.56
C ALA A 120 -8.64 2.21 0.29
N ALA A 121 -9.66 2.84 -0.29
CA ALA A 121 -10.91 3.16 0.40
C ALA A 121 -11.68 1.89 0.83
N SER A 122 -11.60 0.82 0.03
CA SER A 122 -12.28 -0.44 0.31
C SER A 122 -11.60 -1.30 1.37
N VAL A 123 -10.36 -0.97 1.75
CA VAL A 123 -9.62 -1.75 2.73
C VAL A 123 -10.13 -1.46 4.13
N VAL A 124 -10.48 -2.52 4.85
CA VAL A 124 -10.93 -2.48 6.24
C VAL A 124 -10.24 -3.56 7.06
N LYS A 125 -10.27 -3.44 8.39
CA LYS A 125 -9.86 -4.53 9.27
C LYS A 125 -10.79 -5.71 9.04
N ALA A 126 -10.23 -6.90 8.87
CA ALA A 126 -11.02 -8.13 8.87
C ALA A 126 -11.65 -8.32 10.26
N PRO A 127 -12.88 -8.84 10.33
CA PRO A 127 -13.53 -9.16 11.59
C PRO A 127 -12.79 -10.24 12.40
#